data_AF-A0A2T0N3S7-F1
#
_entry.id   AF-A0A2T0N3S7-F1
#
_cell.length_a   1.000
_cell.length_b   1.000
_cell.length_c   1.000
_cell.angle_alpha   90.00
_cell.angle_beta   90.00
_cell.angle_gamma   90.00
#
_symmetry.space_group_name_H-M   'P 1'
#
loop_
_entity.id
_entity.type
_entity.pdbx_description
1 polymer ?
#
loop_
_entity_poly.entity_id
_entity_poly.type
_entity_poly.pdbx_seq_one_letter_code
_entity_poly.pdbx_strand_id
1 'polypeptide(L)'
;MNERHEHLGRLLTDAATRLGPGPPWLVLGTVPLDRPTAGSDAVAGGDELRRWVRRHVDVWPAPIGIAAEPPELHPDRTVFTPPGRPAGTYYCELHATGSALGAVQVGTLKESPSDGGEVWAIGEGALAWLTIALLRLLTSYAAHATGWGGAGVEARIIPAAGEGPVVPMEVWNHDGGAYGRAGVRRLATAGTARRTVDLASCLSPALTATARPLVLDLLRRFGLSESRHIDPAGVLRRSHFTGHDELIRTWADTIGVPSAP
;
A
#
# COMPACT_ATOMS: atom_id res chain seq x y z
N MET A 1 -4.27 -24.19 4.72
CA MET A 1 -4.26 -22.74 5.03
C MET A 1 -2.85 -22.17 5.27
N ASN A 2 -1.84 -22.98 5.64
CA ASN A 2 -0.47 -22.52 5.90
C ASN A 2 0.34 -22.12 4.64
N GLU A 3 0.29 -22.91 3.57
CA GLU A 3 1.16 -22.71 2.39
C GLU A 3 0.99 -21.36 1.68
N ARG A 4 -0.24 -20.81 1.63
CA ARG A 4 -0.50 -19.51 0.97
C ARG A 4 -0.05 -18.32 1.81
N HIS A 5 -0.17 -18.41 3.14
CA HIS A 5 0.39 -17.42 4.05
C HIS A 5 1.93 -17.47 4.07
N GLU A 6 2.50 -18.66 3.97
CA GLU A 6 3.95 -18.84 3.80
C GLU A 6 4.42 -18.28 2.44
N HIS A 7 3.67 -18.52 1.36
CA HIS A 7 3.98 -17.93 0.06
C HIS A 7 3.91 -16.40 0.09
N LEU A 8 2.87 -15.82 0.69
CA LEU A 8 2.74 -14.38 0.89
C LEU A 8 3.90 -13.82 1.73
N GLY A 9 4.27 -14.50 2.83
CA GLY A 9 5.41 -14.12 3.66
C GLY A 9 6.75 -14.18 2.91
N ARG A 10 6.95 -15.20 2.06
CA ARG A 10 8.11 -15.30 1.18
C ARG A 10 8.13 -14.16 0.16
N LEU A 11 7.01 -13.90 -0.51
CA LEU A 11 6.88 -12.82 -1.49
C LEU A 11 7.28 -11.46 -0.90
N LEU A 12 6.78 -11.13 0.30
CA LEU A 12 7.15 -9.88 0.96
C LEU A 12 8.62 -9.85 1.45
N THR A 13 9.17 -11.00 1.83
CA THR A 13 10.57 -11.11 2.25
C THR A 13 11.53 -10.96 1.07
N ASP A 14 11.21 -11.59 -0.05
CA ASP A 14 11.97 -11.47 -1.30
C ASP A 14 11.88 -10.05 -1.87
N ALA A 15 10.70 -9.41 -1.78
CA ALA A 15 10.58 -8.00 -2.14
C ALA A 15 11.46 -7.13 -1.24
N ALA A 16 11.46 -7.34 0.08
CA ALA A 16 12.28 -6.57 1.01
C ALA A 16 13.78 -6.57 0.67
N THR A 17 14.31 -7.67 0.10
CA THR A 17 15.72 -7.74 -0.32
C THR A 17 15.99 -7.05 -1.65
N ARG A 18 14.98 -6.92 -2.52
CA ARG A 18 15.05 -6.21 -3.81
C ARG A 18 14.80 -4.71 -3.67
N LEU A 19 14.10 -4.30 -2.63
CA LEU A 19 13.85 -2.89 -2.34
C LEU A 19 15.18 -2.22 -1.98
N GLY A 20 15.66 -1.36 -2.87
CA GLY A 20 16.91 -0.64 -2.69
C GLY A 20 16.94 0.26 -1.44
N PRO A 21 18.14 0.76 -1.09
CA PRO A 21 18.33 1.60 0.08
C PRO A 21 17.54 2.91 -0.01
N GLY A 22 17.32 3.56 1.13
CA GLY A 22 16.64 4.85 1.21
C GLY A 22 15.51 4.89 2.24
N PRO A 23 14.48 5.73 2.02
CA PRO A 23 13.34 5.86 2.93
C PRO A 23 12.63 4.53 3.20
N PRO A 24 11.85 4.46 4.30
CA PRO A 24 10.98 3.31 4.57
C PRO A 24 10.06 2.98 3.41
N TRP A 25 9.65 1.72 3.31
CA TRP A 25 8.72 1.24 2.30
C TRP A 25 7.42 0.79 2.93
N LEU A 26 6.29 1.26 2.41
CA LEU A 26 5.01 0.59 2.61
C LEU A 26 4.85 -0.47 1.53
N VAL A 27 4.73 -1.72 1.93
CA VAL A 27 4.57 -2.87 1.05
C VAL A 27 3.23 -3.52 1.34
N LEU A 28 2.50 -3.87 0.29
CA LEU A 28 1.31 -4.69 0.35
C LEU A 28 1.46 -5.86 -0.61
N GLY A 29 1.12 -7.06 -0.16
CA GLY A 29 1.04 -8.24 -1.02
C GLY A 29 -0.33 -8.91 -0.92
N THR A 30 -0.74 -9.57 -1.99
CA THR A 30 -1.98 -10.31 -2.07
C THR A 30 -1.74 -11.67 -2.72
N VAL A 31 -2.36 -12.72 -2.17
CA VAL A 31 -2.34 -14.08 -2.73
C VAL A 31 -3.78 -14.58 -2.75
N PRO A 32 -4.37 -14.91 -3.91
CA PRO A 32 -5.70 -15.54 -3.99
C PRO A 32 -5.78 -16.78 -3.09
N LEU A 33 -6.93 -17.08 -2.50
CA LEU A 33 -7.19 -18.29 -1.69
C LEU A 33 -7.83 -19.43 -2.48
N ASP A 34 -8.44 -19.10 -3.61
CA ASP A 34 -8.99 -20.07 -4.53
C ASP A 34 -7.97 -20.42 -5.61
N ARG A 35 -8.07 -21.61 -6.21
CA ARG A 35 -7.18 -21.97 -7.33
C ARG A 35 -7.65 -21.20 -8.56
N PRO A 36 -6.74 -20.74 -9.45
CA PRO A 36 -7.15 -20.18 -10.72
C PRO A 36 -8.08 -21.17 -11.42
N THR A 37 -9.28 -20.73 -11.78
CA THR A 37 -10.13 -21.47 -12.70
C THR A 37 -9.37 -21.55 -14.02
N ALA A 38 -9.00 -22.76 -14.44
CA ALA A 38 -8.37 -23.01 -15.72
C ALA A 38 -9.30 -22.46 -16.82
N GLY A 39 -8.97 -21.31 -17.37
CA GLY A 39 -9.83 -20.61 -18.34
C GLY A 39 -9.74 -19.09 -18.36
N SER A 40 -9.04 -18.44 -17.43
CA SER A 40 -8.83 -16.98 -17.53
C SER A 40 -7.83 -16.66 -18.64
N ASP A 41 -8.23 -15.76 -19.53
CA ASP A 41 -7.49 -15.33 -20.71
C ASP A 41 -6.00 -15.11 -20.43
N ALA A 42 -5.19 -15.57 -21.38
CA ALA A 42 -3.75 -15.50 -21.38
C ALA A 42 -3.24 -14.16 -20.87
N VAL A 43 -2.15 -14.23 -20.08
CA VAL A 43 -1.34 -13.10 -19.64
C VAL A 43 -1.40 -11.97 -20.67
N ALA A 44 -2.18 -10.94 -20.37
CA ALA A 44 -2.25 -9.73 -21.16
C ALA A 44 -0.82 -9.31 -21.51
N GLY A 45 -0.54 -9.09 -22.80
CA GLY A 45 0.80 -8.66 -23.21
C GLY A 45 1.27 -7.47 -22.37
N GLY A 46 2.58 -7.31 -22.17
CA GLY A 46 3.12 -6.31 -21.23
C GLY A 46 2.51 -4.90 -21.37
N ASP A 47 2.22 -4.47 -22.60
CA ASP A 47 1.55 -3.18 -22.87
C ASP A 47 0.08 -3.13 -22.49
N GLU A 48 -0.66 -4.23 -22.60
CA GLU A 48 -2.03 -4.32 -22.13
C GLU A 48 -2.10 -4.28 -20.61
N LEU A 49 -1.23 -5.06 -19.94
CA LEU A 49 -1.15 -5.05 -18.48
C LEU A 49 -0.70 -3.68 -17.97
N ARG A 50 0.26 -3.02 -18.63
CA ARG A 50 0.66 -1.64 -18.33
C ARG A 50 -0.51 -0.67 -18.45
N ARG A 51 -1.27 -0.70 -19.56
CA ARG A 51 -2.47 0.14 -19.74
C ARG A 51 -3.51 -0.14 -18.66
N TRP A 52 -3.69 -1.41 -18.29
CA TRP A 52 -4.58 -1.81 -17.21
C TRP A 52 -4.15 -1.19 -15.88
N VAL A 53 -2.90 -1.36 -15.45
CA VAL A 53 -2.37 -0.80 -14.20
C VAL A 53 -2.51 0.72 -14.18
N ARG A 54 -2.17 1.40 -15.28
CA ARG A 54 -2.27 2.87 -15.37
C ARG A 54 -3.69 3.37 -15.10
N ARG A 55 -4.73 2.73 -15.64
CA ARG A 55 -6.12 3.12 -15.34
C ARG A 55 -6.47 3.06 -13.85
N HIS A 56 -5.85 2.16 -13.10
CA HIS A 56 -6.06 2.07 -11.65
C HIS A 56 -5.26 3.11 -10.87
N VAL A 57 -4.09 3.52 -11.36
CA VAL A 57 -3.13 4.40 -10.67
C VAL A 57 -3.38 5.88 -10.99
N ASP A 58 -3.82 6.19 -12.21
CA ASP A 58 -4.07 7.57 -12.69
C ASP A 58 -5.15 8.30 -11.86
N VAL A 59 -5.98 7.56 -11.12
CA VAL A 59 -7.04 8.11 -10.26
C VAL A 59 -6.59 8.32 -8.81
N TRP A 60 -5.35 7.99 -8.45
CA TRP A 60 -4.87 8.09 -7.07
C TRP A 60 -4.76 9.55 -6.61
N PRO A 61 -5.02 9.86 -5.32
CA PRO A 61 -4.99 11.23 -4.79
C PRO A 61 -3.66 11.93 -4.99
N ALA A 62 -2.55 11.19 -4.96
CA ALA A 62 -1.23 11.64 -5.35
C ALA A 62 -0.66 10.63 -6.35
N PRO A 63 -0.49 11.01 -7.63
CA PRO A 63 -0.08 10.07 -8.67
C PRO A 63 1.34 9.56 -8.39
N ILE A 64 1.47 8.24 -8.36
CA ILE A 64 2.75 7.54 -8.33
C ILE A 64 2.95 6.97 -9.72
N GLY A 65 4.15 7.06 -10.28
CA GLY A 65 4.44 6.67 -11.66
C GLY A 65 4.38 5.16 -11.95
N ILE A 66 3.64 4.35 -11.19
CA ILE A 66 3.52 2.91 -11.43
C ILE A 66 3.00 2.69 -12.86
N ALA A 67 3.73 1.86 -13.61
CA ALA A 67 3.45 1.57 -15.02
C ALA A 67 3.58 2.79 -15.97
N ALA A 68 4.23 3.87 -15.53
CA ALA A 68 4.63 4.97 -16.40
C ALA A 68 5.61 4.50 -17.50
N GLU A 69 6.48 3.54 -17.17
CA GLU A 69 7.41 2.89 -18.10
C GLU A 69 6.97 1.48 -18.50
N PRO A 70 7.51 0.92 -19.60
CA PRO A 70 7.34 -0.48 -19.94
C PRO A 70 7.80 -1.41 -18.79
N PRO A 71 7.06 -2.48 -18.49
CA PRO A 71 7.48 -3.42 -17.46
C PRO A 71 8.61 -4.34 -17.93
N GLU A 72 9.31 -4.92 -16.96
CA GLU A 72 10.17 -6.08 -17.15
C GLU A 72 9.31 -7.35 -17.19
N LEU A 73 9.47 -8.17 -18.24
CA LEU A 73 8.72 -9.40 -18.42
C LEU A 73 9.56 -10.61 -18.01
N HIS A 74 9.02 -11.42 -17.11
CA HIS A 74 9.57 -12.72 -16.72
C HIS A 74 8.58 -13.84 -17.04
N PRO A 75 9.02 -15.10 -17.10
CA PRO A 75 8.14 -16.23 -17.43
C PRO A 75 6.93 -16.38 -16.49
N ASP A 76 7.07 -16.00 -15.22
CA ASP A 76 6.06 -16.21 -14.17
C ASP A 76 5.47 -14.91 -13.62
N ARG A 77 6.00 -13.74 -14.01
CA ARG A 77 5.60 -12.44 -13.47
C ARG A 77 5.95 -11.26 -14.38
N THR A 78 5.24 -10.16 -14.17
CA THR A 78 5.52 -8.84 -14.74
C THR A 78 5.94 -7.89 -13.64
N VAL A 79 7.02 -7.13 -13.84
CA VAL A 79 7.58 -6.23 -12.82
C VAL A 79 7.59 -4.78 -13.33
N PHE A 80 7.05 -3.87 -12.52
CA PHE A 80 7.11 -2.43 -12.75
C PHE A 80 8.07 -1.78 -11.75
N THR A 81 9.12 -1.17 -12.26
CA THR A 81 10.10 -0.38 -11.49
C THR A 81 10.32 0.98 -12.18
N PRO A 82 10.67 2.05 -11.44
CA PRO A 82 11.06 3.31 -12.05
C PRO A 82 12.49 3.22 -12.61
N PRO A 83 12.79 3.94 -13.71
CA PRO A 83 14.14 3.99 -14.27
C PRO A 83 15.09 4.76 -13.32
N GLY A 84 16.28 4.21 -13.03
CA GLY A 84 17.42 4.95 -12.46
C GLY A 84 17.22 5.67 -11.10
N ARG A 85 16.36 5.18 -10.20
CA ARG A 85 15.94 5.73 -8.87
C ARG A 85 16.89 6.77 -8.21
N PRO A 86 16.44 8.00 -7.80
CA PRO A 86 15.26 8.20 -6.92
C PRO A 86 14.41 9.50 -7.03
N ALA A 87 13.11 9.33 -6.74
CA ALA A 87 12.08 10.17 -6.06
C ALA A 87 10.70 9.65 -6.51
N GLY A 88 9.73 9.42 -5.60
CA GLY A 88 8.46 8.76 -5.97
C GLY A 88 8.61 7.27 -6.28
N THR A 89 9.58 6.64 -5.64
CA THR A 89 10.01 5.28 -5.93
C THR A 89 8.92 4.25 -5.60
N TYR A 90 8.59 3.43 -6.59
CA TYR A 90 7.66 2.33 -6.45
C TYR A 90 8.28 1.01 -6.91
N TYR A 91 7.63 -0.08 -6.54
CA TYR A 91 7.91 -1.42 -7.03
C TYR A 91 6.60 -2.19 -7.10
N CYS A 92 6.29 -2.84 -8.21
CA CYS A 92 5.09 -3.65 -8.33
C CYS A 92 5.40 -4.94 -9.09
N GLU A 93 4.98 -6.08 -8.55
CA GLU A 93 5.08 -7.40 -9.18
C GLU A 93 3.69 -7.99 -9.35
N LEU A 94 3.37 -8.47 -10.54
CA LEU A 94 2.11 -9.14 -10.88
C LEU A 94 2.43 -10.54 -11.40
N HIS A 95 2.05 -11.59 -10.66
CA HIS A 95 2.38 -12.98 -11.00
C HIS A 95 1.26 -13.64 -11.80
N ALA A 96 1.63 -14.60 -12.65
CA ALA A 96 0.67 -15.37 -13.44
C ALA A 96 -0.33 -16.16 -12.58
N THR A 97 0.00 -16.44 -11.32
CA THR A 97 -0.87 -17.11 -10.34
C THR A 97 -1.93 -16.20 -9.72
N GLY A 98 -1.96 -14.91 -10.08
CA GLY A 98 -2.79 -13.88 -9.45
C GLY A 98 -2.22 -13.31 -8.15
N SER A 99 -1.10 -13.84 -7.65
CA SER A 99 -0.35 -13.20 -6.57
C SER A 99 0.18 -11.85 -7.05
N ALA A 100 0.18 -10.85 -6.18
CA ALA A 100 0.65 -9.52 -6.53
C ALA A 100 1.31 -8.83 -5.35
N LEU A 101 2.23 -7.93 -5.64
CA LEU A 101 2.93 -7.11 -4.67
C LEU A 101 3.01 -5.67 -5.18
N GLY A 102 2.80 -4.72 -4.29
CA GLY A 102 2.99 -3.30 -4.54
C GLY A 102 3.71 -2.66 -3.37
N ALA A 103 4.71 -1.85 -3.66
CA ALA A 103 5.52 -1.15 -2.67
C ALA A 103 5.77 0.28 -3.09
N VAL A 104 5.71 1.19 -2.12
CA VAL A 104 5.92 2.63 -2.32
C VAL A 104 6.82 3.14 -1.19
N GLN A 105 7.82 3.96 -1.53
CA GLN A 105 8.61 4.65 -0.52
C GLN A 105 7.74 5.67 0.22
N VAL A 106 7.82 5.65 1.54
CA VAL A 106 7.07 6.51 2.43
C VAL A 106 7.99 7.21 3.42
N GLY A 107 7.56 8.39 3.83
CA GLY A 107 8.22 9.17 4.85
C GLY A 107 9.28 10.12 4.32
N THR A 108 9.66 11.06 5.18
CA THR A 108 10.69 12.07 4.91
C THR A 108 11.53 12.22 6.15
N LEU A 109 12.84 12.38 5.97
CA LEU A 109 13.76 12.58 7.08
C LEU A 109 13.46 13.94 7.74
N LYS A 110 13.26 13.94 9.05
CA LYS A 110 12.90 15.11 9.86
C LYS A 110 13.56 15.01 11.23
N GLU A 111 13.69 16.15 11.90
CA GLU A 111 13.99 16.19 13.33
C GLU A 111 12.69 16.01 14.12
N SER A 112 12.70 15.12 15.09
CA SER A 112 11.52 14.87 15.94
C SER A 112 11.29 16.05 16.87
N PRO A 113 10.08 16.60 16.95
CA PRO A 113 9.78 17.74 17.81
C PRO A 113 9.88 17.42 19.30
N SER A 114 9.92 16.14 19.69
CA SER A 114 9.97 15.74 21.11
C SER A 114 11.35 15.80 21.74
N ASP A 115 12.41 15.55 20.96
CA ASP A 115 13.78 15.42 21.46
C ASP A 115 14.86 15.87 20.47
N GLY A 116 14.49 16.38 19.30
CA GLY A 116 15.41 16.80 18.24
C GLY A 116 16.08 15.65 17.48
N GLY A 117 15.79 14.39 17.83
CA GLY A 117 16.39 13.23 17.18
C GLY A 117 15.91 13.04 15.75
N GLU A 118 16.80 12.58 14.86
CA GLU A 118 16.44 12.30 13.48
C GLU A 118 15.46 11.12 13.38
N VAL A 119 14.41 11.29 12.58
CA VAL A 119 13.36 10.29 12.36
C VAL A 119 12.89 10.29 10.90
N TRP A 120 12.44 9.14 10.42
CA TRP A 120 11.60 9.06 9.22
C TRP A 120 10.15 9.38 9.60
N ALA A 121 9.68 10.58 9.25
CA ALA A 121 8.32 11.03 9.50
C ALA A 121 7.38 10.52 8.39
N ILE A 122 6.51 9.58 8.72
CA ILE A 122 5.52 8.99 7.81
C ILE A 122 4.15 9.62 8.09
N GLY A 123 3.49 10.17 7.08
CA GLY A 123 2.15 10.74 7.25
C GLY A 123 1.08 9.68 7.55
N GLU A 124 0.26 9.89 8.58
CA GLU A 124 -0.88 9.04 8.93
C GLU A 124 -1.85 8.89 7.75
N GLY A 125 -2.17 10.01 7.10
CA GLY A 125 -3.02 10.04 5.90
C GLY A 125 -2.39 9.28 4.74
N ALA A 126 -1.07 9.40 4.56
CA ALA A 126 -0.35 8.66 3.53
C ALA A 126 -0.46 7.14 3.75
N LEU A 127 -0.26 6.66 4.98
CA LEU A 127 -0.47 5.25 5.31
C LEU A 127 -1.90 4.80 4.98
N ALA A 128 -2.90 5.60 5.32
CA ALA A 128 -4.30 5.26 5.05
C ALA A 128 -4.60 5.14 3.56
N TRP A 129 -4.38 6.21 2.77
CA TRP A 129 -4.78 6.20 1.36
C TRP A 129 -3.92 5.26 0.51
N LEU A 130 -2.61 5.15 0.77
CA LEU A 130 -1.74 4.23 0.04
C LEU A 130 -2.13 2.77 0.29
N THR A 131 -2.48 2.41 1.54
CA THR A 131 -2.93 1.06 1.87
C THR A 131 -4.21 0.72 1.11
N ILE A 132 -5.19 1.64 1.07
CA ILE A 132 -6.45 1.45 0.34
C ILE A 132 -6.19 1.34 -1.18
N ALA A 133 -5.37 2.24 -1.74
CA ALA A 133 -5.07 2.29 -3.16
C ALA A 133 -4.32 1.03 -3.64
N LEU A 134 -3.30 0.60 -2.90
CA LEU A 134 -2.58 -0.64 -3.15
C LEU A 134 -3.51 -1.85 -3.00
N LEU A 135 -4.33 -1.90 -1.95
CA LEU A 135 -5.26 -3.02 -1.73
C LEU A 135 -6.19 -3.16 -2.93
N ARG A 136 -6.80 -2.07 -3.39
CA ARG A 136 -7.67 -2.07 -4.56
C ARG A 136 -6.94 -2.53 -5.83
N LEU A 137 -5.75 -2.03 -6.09
CA LEU A 137 -4.96 -2.41 -7.28
C LEU A 137 -4.65 -3.91 -7.28
N LEU A 138 -4.06 -4.42 -6.19
CA LEU A 138 -3.59 -5.80 -6.10
C LEU A 138 -4.75 -6.80 -6.06
N THR A 139 -5.85 -6.47 -5.37
CA THR A 139 -7.06 -7.32 -5.37
C THR A 139 -7.80 -7.27 -6.71
N SER A 140 -7.78 -6.14 -7.42
CA SER A 140 -8.31 -6.08 -8.79
C SER A 140 -7.52 -6.96 -9.75
N TYR A 141 -6.20 -7.05 -9.57
CA TYR A 141 -5.37 -7.94 -10.37
C TYR A 141 -5.65 -9.41 -10.02
N ALA A 142 -5.72 -9.74 -8.73
CA ALA A 142 -6.09 -11.07 -8.28
C ALA A 142 -7.44 -11.52 -8.87
N ALA A 143 -8.46 -10.65 -8.80
CA ALA A 143 -9.78 -10.93 -9.39
C ALA A 143 -9.71 -11.10 -10.92
N HIS A 144 -8.90 -10.29 -11.60
CA HIS A 144 -8.69 -10.39 -13.03
C HIS A 144 -7.99 -11.71 -13.43
N ALA A 145 -7.00 -12.16 -12.67
CA ALA A 145 -6.18 -13.32 -13.00
C ALA A 145 -6.81 -14.66 -12.56
N THR A 146 -7.59 -14.68 -11.48
CA THR A 146 -8.11 -15.93 -10.89
C THR A 146 -9.62 -15.98 -10.74
N GLY A 147 -10.33 -14.90 -11.08
CA GLY A 147 -11.75 -14.74 -10.76
C GLY A 147 -12.01 -14.28 -9.32
N TRP A 148 -13.28 -14.16 -8.98
CA TRP A 148 -13.74 -13.71 -7.66
C TRP A 148 -13.54 -14.78 -6.59
N GLY A 149 -13.32 -14.35 -5.34
CA GLY A 149 -13.09 -15.25 -4.22
C GLY A 149 -12.38 -14.57 -3.06
N GLY A 150 -11.79 -15.37 -2.17
CA GLY A 150 -10.99 -14.86 -1.06
C GLY A 150 -9.54 -14.58 -1.46
N ALA A 151 -8.87 -13.65 -0.77
CA ALA A 151 -7.43 -13.43 -0.86
C ALA A 151 -6.80 -13.22 0.52
N GLY A 152 -5.62 -13.80 0.72
CA GLY A 152 -4.75 -13.43 1.82
C GLY A 152 -4.00 -12.15 1.48
N VAL A 153 -3.96 -11.20 2.40
CA VAL A 153 -3.31 -9.90 2.21
C VAL A 153 -2.40 -9.58 3.39
N GLU A 154 -1.22 -9.05 3.09
CA GLU A 154 -0.23 -8.66 4.09
C GLU A 154 0.30 -7.27 3.77
N ALA A 155 0.18 -6.36 4.74
CA ALA A 155 0.78 -5.04 4.71
C ALA A 155 2.00 -5.01 5.62
N ARG A 156 3.09 -4.38 5.18
CA ARG A 156 4.32 -4.25 5.94
C ARG A 156 4.93 -2.86 5.76
N ILE A 157 5.41 -2.27 6.84
CA ILE A 157 6.33 -1.14 6.76
C ILE A 157 7.73 -1.69 6.95
N ILE A 158 8.57 -1.58 5.92
CA ILE A 158 9.96 -1.99 5.95
C ILE A 158 10.78 -0.74 6.31
N PRO A 159 11.59 -0.78 7.38
CA PRO A 159 12.45 0.34 7.76
C PRO A 159 13.40 0.75 6.63
N ALA A 160 13.90 1.98 6.72
CA ALA A 160 14.98 2.45 5.87
C ALA A 160 16.18 1.50 5.96
N ALA A 161 16.80 1.21 4.81
CA ALA A 161 18.01 0.42 4.70
C ALA A 161 19.14 1.27 4.13
N GLY A 162 20.35 1.13 4.68
CA GLY A 162 21.55 1.85 4.26
C GLY A 162 22.76 1.47 5.12
N GLU A 163 23.94 1.98 4.77
CA GLU A 163 25.20 1.69 5.48
C GLU A 163 25.35 2.41 6.84
N GLY A 164 24.38 3.27 7.19
CA GLY A 164 24.38 4.08 8.40
C GLY A 164 23.59 3.50 9.58
N PRO A 165 23.54 4.24 10.72
CA PRO A 165 22.71 3.86 11.86
C PRO A 165 21.23 3.77 11.48
N VAL A 166 20.50 2.86 12.12
CA VAL A 166 19.06 2.70 11.89
C VAL A 166 18.33 3.93 12.41
N VAL A 167 17.82 4.75 11.49
CA VAL A 167 16.96 5.90 11.81
C VAL A 167 15.54 5.39 12.09
N PRO A 168 14.97 5.65 13.28
CA PRO A 168 13.63 5.18 13.61
C PRO A 168 12.55 5.93 12.83
N MET A 169 11.39 5.31 12.73
CA MET A 169 10.20 5.84 12.07
C MET A 169 9.21 6.39 13.10
N GLU A 170 8.53 7.48 12.74
CA GLU A 170 7.40 8.04 13.46
C GLU A 170 6.22 8.23 12.52
N VAL A 171 5.00 8.09 13.05
CA VAL A 171 3.78 8.50 12.33
C VAL A 171 3.41 9.91 12.74
N TRP A 172 3.28 10.78 11.74
CA TRP A 172 2.99 12.20 11.89
C TRP A 172 1.64 12.54 11.26
N ASN A 173 1.00 13.57 11.77
CA ASN A 173 -0.23 14.12 11.21
C ASN A 173 -0.19 15.65 11.32
N HIS A 174 -1.08 16.31 10.58
CA HIS A 174 -1.28 17.73 10.67
C HIS A 174 -2.48 17.98 11.59
N ASP A 175 -2.22 18.50 12.79
CA ASP A 175 -3.25 18.82 13.78
C ASP A 175 -3.02 20.25 14.28
N GLY A 176 -4.06 21.08 14.31
CA GLY A 176 -3.95 22.46 14.80
C GLY A 176 -2.98 23.39 14.03
N GLY A 177 -2.65 23.08 12.78
CA GLY A 177 -1.79 23.92 11.94
C GLY A 177 -0.29 23.62 12.02
N ALA A 178 0.12 22.62 12.80
CA ALA A 178 1.49 22.13 12.85
C ALA A 178 1.56 20.65 12.43
N TYR A 179 2.53 20.33 11.57
CA TYR A 179 2.84 18.94 11.23
C TYR A 179 3.71 18.35 12.35
N GLY A 180 3.19 17.33 13.03
CA GLY A 180 3.84 16.79 14.21
C GLY A 180 3.51 15.33 14.46
N ARG A 181 4.15 14.79 15.49
CA ARG A 181 4.03 13.39 15.87
C ARG A 181 2.59 13.04 16.31
N ALA A 182 2.00 12.04 15.69
CA ALA A 182 0.68 11.52 16.04
C ALA A 182 0.78 10.30 16.98
N GLY A 183 1.69 9.37 16.71
CA GLY A 183 1.84 8.14 17.49
C GLY A 183 2.80 8.29 18.68
N VAL A 184 2.56 7.54 19.76
CA VAL A 184 3.39 7.59 20.99
C VAL A 184 4.61 6.67 20.97
N ARG A 185 4.86 5.93 19.88
CA ARG A 185 6.02 5.03 19.73
C ARG A 185 6.84 5.33 18.48
N ARG A 186 8.15 5.06 18.57
CA ARG A 186 9.09 5.00 17.45
C ARG A 186 9.33 3.56 17.04
N LEU A 187 9.51 3.31 15.76
CA LEU A 187 9.81 1.96 15.25
C LEU A 187 11.11 1.95 14.47
N ALA A 188 12.05 1.12 14.89
CA ALA A 188 13.27 0.80 14.14
C ALA A 188 13.16 -0.54 13.39
N THR A 189 12.06 -1.28 13.57
CA THR A 189 11.84 -2.60 13.00
C THR A 189 10.56 -2.64 12.18
N ALA A 190 10.44 -3.66 11.34
CA ALA A 190 9.29 -3.79 10.47
C ALA A 190 7.98 -4.03 11.27
N GLY A 191 6.91 -3.37 10.84
CA GLY A 191 5.55 -3.62 11.30
C GLY A 191 4.79 -4.41 10.24
N THR A 192 4.05 -5.45 10.65
CA THR A 192 3.28 -6.31 9.74
C THR A 192 1.81 -6.38 10.18
N ALA A 193 0.89 -6.38 9.21
CA ALA A 193 -0.53 -6.63 9.38
C ALA A 193 -0.99 -7.67 8.35
N ARG A 194 -1.73 -8.70 8.78
CA ARG A 194 -2.23 -9.77 7.89
C ARG A 194 -3.74 -9.89 8.00
N ARG A 195 -4.42 -10.09 6.87
CA ARG A 195 -5.86 -10.33 6.80
C ARG A 195 -6.20 -11.32 5.69
N THR A 196 -7.38 -11.90 5.81
CA THR A 196 -8.09 -12.46 4.66
C THR A 196 -9.18 -11.47 4.27
N VAL A 197 -9.32 -11.22 2.97
CA VAL A 197 -10.35 -10.33 2.42
C VAL A 197 -11.14 -11.06 1.34
N ASP A 198 -12.37 -10.63 1.14
CA ASP A 198 -13.16 -10.98 -0.03
C ASP A 198 -12.84 -9.99 -1.17
N LEU A 199 -12.51 -10.51 -2.35
CA LEU A 199 -12.10 -9.70 -3.50
C LEU A 199 -13.23 -8.78 -3.98
N ALA A 200 -14.50 -9.22 -3.90
CA ALA A 200 -15.64 -8.39 -4.29
C ALA A 200 -15.77 -7.17 -3.36
N SER A 201 -15.58 -7.36 -2.06
CA SER A 201 -15.59 -6.30 -1.06
C SER A 201 -14.52 -5.23 -1.33
N CYS A 202 -13.31 -5.65 -1.72
CA CYS A 202 -12.21 -4.73 -2.09
C CYS A 202 -12.46 -3.93 -3.38
N LEU A 203 -13.42 -4.31 -4.21
CA LEU A 203 -13.79 -3.61 -5.45
C LEU A 203 -15.21 -3.02 -5.37
N SER A 204 -15.68 -2.76 -4.15
CA SER A 204 -17.02 -2.24 -3.85
C SER A 204 -16.95 -0.99 -2.95
N PRO A 205 -18.08 -0.34 -2.64
CA PRO A 205 -18.13 0.73 -1.65
C PRO A 205 -17.62 0.33 -0.25
N ALA A 206 -17.53 -0.97 0.05
CA ALA A 206 -17.00 -1.47 1.32
C ALA A 206 -15.46 -1.47 1.42
N LEU A 207 -14.73 -1.16 0.34
CA LEU A 207 -13.26 -1.24 0.29
C LEU A 207 -12.55 -0.57 1.48
N THR A 208 -12.98 0.63 1.85
CA THR A 208 -12.37 1.40 2.96
C THR A 208 -12.65 0.75 4.32
N ALA A 209 -13.84 0.18 4.51
CA ALA A 209 -14.15 -0.65 5.68
C ALA A 209 -13.31 -1.94 5.71
N THR A 210 -13.10 -2.58 4.54
CA THR A 210 -12.25 -3.77 4.40
C THR A 210 -10.77 -3.46 4.66
N ALA A 211 -10.28 -2.29 4.25
CA ALA A 211 -8.90 -1.86 4.43
C ALA A 211 -8.60 -1.38 5.87
N ARG A 212 -9.59 -0.82 6.56
CA ARG A 212 -9.42 -0.20 7.89
C ARG A 212 -8.70 -1.09 8.91
N PRO A 213 -9.01 -2.40 9.06
CA PRO A 213 -8.28 -3.26 9.99
C PRO A 213 -6.78 -3.41 9.68
N LEU A 214 -6.37 -3.37 8.40
CA LEU A 214 -4.95 -3.37 8.03
C LEU A 214 -4.28 -2.07 8.44
N VAL A 215 -4.92 -0.93 8.14
CA VAL A 215 -4.42 0.41 8.52
C VAL A 215 -4.25 0.50 10.03
N LEU A 216 -5.27 0.10 10.81
CA LEU A 216 -5.20 0.13 12.27
C LEU A 216 -4.09 -0.76 12.82
N ASP A 217 -3.88 -1.95 12.27
CA ASP A 217 -2.81 -2.83 12.73
C ASP A 217 -1.43 -2.21 12.49
N LEU A 218 -1.21 -1.53 11.36
CA LEU A 218 0.00 -0.77 11.12
C LEU A 218 0.15 0.39 12.12
N LEU A 219 -0.90 1.20 12.29
CA LEU A 219 -0.91 2.35 13.21
C LEU A 219 -0.68 1.96 14.67
N ARG A 220 -1.23 0.82 15.13
CA ARG A 220 -1.03 0.28 16.48
C ARG A 220 0.44 0.00 16.80
N ARG A 221 1.26 -0.31 15.79
CA ARG A 221 2.72 -0.46 15.99
C ARG A 221 3.35 0.84 16.48
N PHE A 222 2.85 1.99 16.02
CA PHE A 222 3.25 3.32 16.45
C PHE A 222 2.49 3.82 17.70
N GLY A 223 1.66 2.97 18.31
CA GLY A 223 0.88 3.30 19.50
C GLY A 223 -0.39 4.12 19.24
N LEU A 224 -0.89 4.11 18.01
CA LEU A 224 -2.19 4.70 17.63
C LEU A 224 -3.27 3.61 17.66
N SER A 225 -4.29 3.78 18.49
CA SER A 225 -5.39 2.80 18.61
C SER A 225 -6.46 2.95 17.53
N GLU A 226 -6.62 4.16 17.00
CA GLU A 226 -7.64 4.54 16.03
C GLU A 226 -7.01 5.22 14.81
N SER A 227 -7.80 5.35 13.74
CA SER A 227 -7.46 6.14 12.56
C SER A 227 -8.32 7.40 12.52
N ARG A 228 -7.71 8.55 12.28
CA ARG A 228 -8.44 9.80 12.02
C ARG A 228 -9.02 9.84 10.61
N HIS A 229 -8.45 9.06 9.69
CA HIS A 229 -8.75 9.13 8.26
C HIS A 229 -9.89 8.21 7.81
N ILE A 230 -10.14 7.14 8.55
CA ILE A 230 -11.20 6.16 8.24
C ILE A 230 -12.02 5.91 9.50
N ASP A 231 -13.29 6.31 9.45
CA ASP A 231 -14.19 6.12 10.58
C ASP A 231 -14.59 4.64 10.78
N PRO A 232 -15.25 4.27 11.90
CA PRO A 232 -15.65 2.89 12.16
C PRO A 232 -16.59 2.28 11.10
N ALA A 233 -17.36 3.09 10.38
CA ALA A 233 -18.24 2.65 9.29
C ALA A 233 -17.50 2.51 7.94
N GLY A 234 -16.23 2.88 7.87
CA GLY A 234 -15.43 2.87 6.65
C GLY A 234 -15.52 4.17 5.84
N VAL A 235 -16.12 5.23 6.36
CA VAL A 235 -16.18 6.51 5.65
C VAL A 235 -14.82 7.22 5.72
N LEU A 236 -14.31 7.65 4.58
CA LEU A 236 -13.12 8.50 4.52
C LEU A 236 -13.44 9.90 5.06
N ARG A 237 -12.69 10.33 6.07
CA ARG A 237 -12.82 11.67 6.66
C ARG A 237 -11.85 12.61 5.97
N ARG A 238 -12.34 13.32 4.96
CA ARG A 238 -11.52 14.03 3.98
C ARG A 238 -10.76 15.22 4.58
N SER A 239 -11.35 15.95 5.54
CA SER A 239 -10.70 17.06 6.26
C SER A 239 -9.45 16.65 7.03
N HIS A 240 -9.30 15.37 7.38
CA HIS A 240 -8.09 14.88 8.04
C HIS A 240 -6.93 14.65 7.06
N PHE A 241 -7.17 14.64 5.74
CA PHE A 241 -6.11 14.62 4.72
C PHE A 241 -5.70 16.05 4.35
N THR A 242 -4.98 16.72 5.26
CA THR A 242 -4.62 18.15 5.12
C THR A 242 -4.02 18.46 3.75
N GLY A 243 -4.58 19.45 3.05
CA GLY A 243 -4.13 19.88 1.72
C GLY A 243 -4.61 19.00 0.56
N HIS A 244 -5.32 17.89 0.84
CA HIS A 244 -5.74 16.91 -0.15
C HIS A 244 -7.26 16.64 -0.15
N ASP A 245 -8.08 17.43 0.55
CA ASP A 245 -9.53 17.21 0.68
C ASP A 245 -10.23 16.95 -0.67
N GLU A 246 -10.04 17.84 -1.64
CA GLU A 246 -10.63 17.73 -2.98
C GLU A 246 -10.09 16.55 -3.81
N LEU A 247 -8.81 16.22 -3.64
CA LEU A 247 -8.18 15.08 -4.32
C LEU A 247 -8.72 13.76 -3.75
N ILE A 248 -8.88 13.68 -2.42
CA ILE A 248 -9.49 12.51 -1.75
C ILE A 248 -10.96 12.39 -2.13
N ARG A 249 -11.71 13.50 -2.20
CA ARG A 249 -13.11 13.50 -2.69
C ARG A 249 -13.19 12.92 -4.10
N THR A 250 -12.43 13.49 -5.03
CA THR A 250 -12.41 13.06 -6.43
C THR A 250 -12.04 11.59 -6.57
N TRP A 251 -11.03 11.15 -5.83
CA TRP A 251 -10.63 9.74 -5.81
C TRP A 251 -11.73 8.85 -5.26
N ALA A 252 -12.32 9.20 -4.11
CA ALA A 252 -13.37 8.44 -3.46
C ALA A 252 -14.59 8.27 -4.37
N ASP A 253 -15.02 9.35 -5.02
CA ASP A 253 -16.10 9.35 -6.01
C ASP A 253 -15.76 8.41 -7.19
N THR A 254 -14.52 8.48 -7.69
CA THR A 254 -14.05 7.67 -8.83
C THR A 254 -14.01 6.17 -8.53
N ILE A 255 -13.62 5.79 -7.32
CA ILE A 255 -13.57 4.38 -6.90
C ILE A 255 -14.85 3.90 -6.20
N GLY A 256 -15.83 4.79 -6.03
CA GLY A 256 -17.15 4.48 -5.46
C GLY A 256 -17.17 4.20 -3.97
N VAL A 257 -16.25 4.79 -3.18
CA VAL A 257 -16.21 4.60 -1.71
C VAL A 257 -16.79 5.81 -0.97
N PRO A 258 -17.42 5.61 0.20
CA PRO A 258 -18.02 6.71 0.95
C PRO A 258 -16.96 7.64 1.53
N SER A 259 -17.21 8.95 1.43
CA SER A 259 -16.37 9.97 2.04
C SER A 259 -17.22 11.12 2.60
N ALA A 260 -16.74 11.77 3.65
CA ALA A 260 -17.36 12.91 4.31
C ALA A 260 -16.31 13.99 4.61
N PRO A 261 -16.70 15.27 4.70
CA PRO A 261 -15.81 16.31 5.20
C PRO A 261 -15.17 15.88 6.53
#